data_AF-A0A1G4K746-F1
#
_entry.id   AF-A0A1G4K746-F1
#
_cell.length_a   1.000
_cell.length_b   1.000
_cell.length_c   1.000
_cell.angle_alpha   90.00
_cell.angle_beta   90.00
_cell.angle_gamma   90.00
#
_symmetry.space_group_name_H-M   'P 1'
#
loop_
_entity.id
_entity.type
_entity.pdbx_description
1 polymer ?
#
loop_
_entity_poly.entity_id
_entity_poly.type
_entity_poly.pdbx_seq_one_letter_code
_entity_poly.pdbx_strand_id
1 'polypeptide(L)'
;MKLTQSLKNVSQPGLSLNVRQTLFARCLNLEFDALLCQVKKLPLNQLEEAFLHLFLAKSVQHAHVPSVDFLWYRFVMGRKVLMVKPSMLCGVGAVALNGNKPFIPPQVCTHFENFFGEESGVDEYRNELLRIKVESFAKSTSCKVSFREKWKIFLEDIDNVVQPNCEIRVRDFPYLTQSLEHADRELLEQLLFHENKISIHNSSSLPLLLNMALLQPKLDADFKIRLFCEFRDTHKSLDYNDSISILFRVLRSDVYRSTKLMQYLTNNCLTVPPLGAKCFLDTTDAQI
;
A
#
# COMPACT_ATOMS: atom_id res chain seq x y z
N MET A 1 -42.45 -24.62 14.54
CA MET A 1 -42.20 -26.07 14.77
C MET A 1 -41.24 -26.60 13.71
N LYS A 2 -39.99 -26.91 14.12
CA LYS A 2 -39.22 -28.09 13.69
C LYS A 2 -37.87 -28.09 14.42
N LEU A 3 -37.81 -28.97 15.42
CA LEU A 3 -36.66 -29.71 15.96
C LEU A 3 -35.39 -28.93 16.30
N THR A 4 -35.34 -28.51 17.57
CA THR A 4 -34.18 -28.55 18.45
C THR A 4 -33.39 -29.85 18.26
N GLN A 5 -32.33 -29.81 17.44
CA GLN A 5 -31.23 -30.76 17.56
C GLN A 5 -30.28 -30.25 18.63
N SER A 6 -30.46 -30.77 19.84
CA SER A 6 -29.46 -30.76 20.89
C SER A 6 -28.20 -31.43 20.36
N LEU A 7 -27.26 -30.62 19.88
CA LEU A 7 -25.88 -31.04 19.67
C LEU A 7 -25.31 -31.33 21.06
N LYS A 8 -25.21 -32.63 21.38
CA LYS A 8 -24.39 -33.13 22.47
C LYS A 8 -22.99 -32.52 22.32
N ASN A 9 -22.67 -31.53 23.15
CA ASN A 9 -21.31 -31.09 23.42
C ASN A 9 -20.59 -32.27 24.08
N VAL A 10 -20.05 -33.17 23.25
CA VAL A 10 -18.97 -34.04 23.67
C VAL A 10 -17.76 -33.13 23.79
N SER A 11 -17.45 -32.74 25.02
CA SER A 11 -16.24 -32.00 25.38
C SER A 11 -15.04 -32.84 24.94
N GLN A 12 -14.53 -32.60 23.73
CA GLN A 12 -13.25 -33.17 23.33
C GLN A 12 -12.21 -32.64 24.32
N PRO A 13 -11.38 -33.52 24.93
CA PRO A 13 -10.33 -33.04 25.81
C PRO A 13 -9.43 -32.10 25.01
N GLY A 14 -9.26 -30.88 25.52
CA GLY A 14 -8.33 -29.90 24.96
C GLY A 14 -6.89 -30.44 24.98
N LEU A 15 -5.97 -29.73 24.31
CA LEU A 15 -4.55 -30.06 24.36
C LEU A 15 -4.08 -30.16 25.83
N SER A 16 -3.20 -31.11 26.12
CA SER A 16 -2.60 -31.20 27.45
C SER A 16 -1.81 -29.93 27.79
N LEU A 17 -1.74 -29.59 29.08
CA LEU A 17 -1.04 -28.39 29.57
C LEU A 17 0.40 -28.30 29.03
N ASN A 18 1.13 -29.41 29.02
CA ASN A 18 2.50 -29.48 28.52
C ASN A 18 2.60 -29.15 27.03
N VAL A 19 1.67 -29.68 26.22
CA VAL A 19 1.65 -29.40 24.78
C VAL A 19 1.31 -27.94 24.53
N ARG A 20 0.34 -27.37 25.26
CA ARG A 20 0.03 -25.95 25.20
C ARG A 20 1.26 -25.09 25.54
N GLN A 21 1.88 -25.32 26.70
CA GLN A 21 3.06 -24.56 27.11
C GLN A 21 4.19 -24.64 26.09
N THR A 22 4.40 -25.81 25.48
CA THR A 22 5.39 -26.00 24.42
C THR A 22 5.07 -25.15 23.18
N LEU A 23 3.81 -25.12 22.74
CA LEU A 23 3.40 -24.31 21.59
C LEU A 23 3.60 -22.81 21.85
N PHE A 24 3.18 -22.32 23.02
CA PHE A 24 3.38 -20.93 23.42
C PHE A 24 4.87 -20.59 23.52
N ALA A 25 5.67 -21.43 24.18
CA ALA A 25 7.10 -21.22 24.32
C ALA A 25 7.81 -21.14 22.96
N ARG A 26 7.52 -22.08 22.05
CA ARG A 26 8.07 -22.06 20.68
C ARG A 26 7.68 -20.81 19.90
N CYS A 27 6.43 -20.35 20.07
CA CYS A 27 5.97 -19.12 19.44
C CYS A 27 6.71 -17.89 19.96
N LEU A 28 6.96 -17.83 21.28
CA LEU A 28 7.66 -16.73 21.92
C LEU A 28 9.17 -16.76 21.64
N ASN A 29 9.75 -17.95 21.46
CA ASN A 29 11.14 -18.17 21.05
C ASN A 29 11.37 -18.00 19.54
N LEU A 30 10.33 -17.64 18.77
CA LEU A 30 10.40 -17.41 17.33
C LEU A 30 10.77 -18.66 16.50
N GLU A 31 10.49 -19.85 17.02
CA GLU A 31 10.74 -21.14 16.34
C GLU A 31 9.63 -21.46 15.32
N PHE A 32 9.34 -20.52 14.41
CA PHE A 32 8.12 -20.53 13.59
C PHE A 32 8.00 -21.74 12.65
N ASP A 33 9.07 -22.18 12.00
CA ASP A 33 9.01 -23.32 11.08
C ASP A 33 8.70 -24.63 11.83
N ALA A 34 9.37 -24.86 12.96
CA ALA A 34 9.15 -26.02 13.81
C ALA A 34 7.73 -25.98 14.43
N LEU A 35 7.30 -24.80 14.88
CA LEU A 35 5.96 -24.58 15.39
C LEU A 35 4.89 -24.85 14.33
N LEU A 36 5.05 -24.32 13.11
CA LEU A 36 4.11 -24.51 12.01
C LEU A 36 3.97 -26.00 11.65
N CYS A 37 5.09 -26.73 11.58
CA CYS A 37 5.10 -28.17 11.35
C CYS A 37 4.36 -28.94 12.43
N GLN A 38 4.44 -28.51 13.69
CA GLN A 38 3.72 -29.10 14.81
C GLN A 38 2.22 -28.77 14.74
N VAL A 39 1.86 -27.49 14.55
CA VAL A 39 0.47 -27.01 14.50
C VAL A 39 -0.31 -27.68 13.36
N LYS A 40 0.32 -27.89 12.18
CA LYS A 40 -0.28 -28.61 11.05
C LYS A 40 -0.75 -30.03 11.38
N LYS A 41 -0.14 -30.69 12.37
CA LYS A 41 -0.45 -32.06 12.78
C LYS A 41 -1.53 -32.13 13.87
N LEU A 42 -1.85 -31.00 14.52
CA LEU A 42 -2.80 -30.98 15.63
C LEU A 42 -4.25 -30.96 15.11
N PRO A 43 -5.17 -31.64 15.80
CA PRO A 43 -6.59 -31.51 15.52
C PRO A 43 -7.04 -30.07 15.73
N LEU A 44 -7.66 -29.48 14.72
CA LEU A 44 -8.03 -28.06 14.72
C LEU A 44 -8.96 -27.65 15.86
N ASN A 45 -9.79 -28.58 16.37
CA ASN A 45 -10.74 -28.33 17.46
C ASN A 45 -10.05 -28.13 18.82
N GLN A 46 -8.77 -28.49 18.92
CA GLN A 46 -8.02 -28.44 20.17
C GLN A 46 -7.13 -27.19 20.29
N LEU A 47 -7.04 -26.38 19.24
CA LEU A 47 -6.25 -25.14 19.23
C LEU A 47 -7.09 -23.98 19.77
N GLU A 48 -6.59 -23.36 20.84
CA GLU A 48 -7.24 -22.23 21.49
C GLU A 48 -7.08 -20.95 20.66
N GLU A 49 -8.13 -20.14 20.61
CA GLU A 49 -8.14 -18.88 19.86
C GLU A 49 -7.04 -17.92 20.32
N ALA A 50 -6.79 -17.84 21.63
CA ALA A 50 -5.73 -17.01 22.20
C ALA A 50 -4.33 -17.39 21.66
N PHE A 51 -4.06 -18.68 21.48
CA PHE A 51 -2.82 -19.14 20.86
C PHE A 51 -2.76 -18.76 19.39
N LEU A 52 -3.86 -18.93 18.65
CA LEU A 52 -3.92 -18.59 17.23
C LEU A 52 -3.70 -17.09 16.98
N HIS A 53 -4.28 -16.22 17.82
CA HIS A 53 -4.03 -14.77 17.79
C HIS A 53 -2.56 -14.44 18.09
N LEU A 54 -1.98 -15.04 19.12
CA LEU A 54 -0.56 -14.85 19.45
C LEU A 54 0.34 -15.29 18.30
N PHE A 55 0.08 -16.47 17.74
CA PHE A 55 0.87 -17.03 16.66
C PHE A 55 0.75 -16.19 15.39
N LEU A 56 -0.44 -15.72 15.04
CA LEU A 56 -0.63 -14.79 13.93
C LEU A 56 0.13 -13.48 14.18
N ALA A 57 -0.04 -12.88 15.35
CA ALA A 57 0.60 -11.62 15.71
C ALA A 57 2.13 -11.72 15.63
N LYS A 58 2.72 -12.78 16.18
CA LYS A 58 4.17 -13.02 16.11
C LYS A 58 4.64 -13.33 14.69
N SER A 59 3.88 -14.11 13.94
CA SER A 59 4.21 -14.40 12.53
C SER A 59 4.20 -13.14 11.68
N VAL A 60 3.23 -12.24 11.89
CA VAL A 60 3.14 -10.95 11.20
C VAL A 60 4.29 -10.03 11.63
N GLN A 61 4.55 -9.90 12.94
CA GLN A 61 5.63 -9.09 13.49
C GLN A 61 7.00 -9.46 12.91
N HIS A 62 7.23 -10.75 12.66
CA HIS A 62 8.49 -11.27 12.14
C HIS A 62 8.44 -11.62 10.64
N ALA A 63 7.39 -11.18 9.93
CA ALA A 63 7.18 -11.42 8.51
C ALA A 63 7.34 -12.89 8.07
N HIS A 64 6.95 -13.85 8.93
CA HIS A 64 7.00 -15.27 8.62
C HIS A 64 5.83 -15.67 7.70
N VAL A 65 6.03 -15.48 6.40
CA VAL A 65 5.03 -15.70 5.35
C VAL A 65 4.36 -17.09 5.44
N PRO A 66 5.08 -18.21 5.63
CA PRO A 66 4.44 -19.53 5.67
C PRO A 66 3.42 -19.71 6.80
N SER A 67 3.70 -19.14 7.98
CA SER A 67 2.77 -19.20 9.11
C SER A 67 1.58 -18.28 8.90
N VAL A 68 1.79 -17.06 8.41
CA VAL A 68 0.69 -16.13 8.07
C VAL A 68 -0.25 -16.76 7.02
N ASP A 69 0.31 -17.29 5.95
CA ASP A 69 -0.42 -17.97 4.86
C ASP A 69 -1.25 -19.14 5.38
N PHE A 70 -0.63 -20.01 6.19
CA PHE A 70 -1.32 -21.14 6.80
C PHE A 70 -2.45 -20.70 7.73
N LEU A 71 -2.18 -19.75 8.64
CA LEU A 71 -3.16 -19.27 9.61
C LEU A 71 -4.36 -18.60 8.92
N TRP A 72 -4.07 -17.77 7.92
CA TRP A 72 -5.07 -17.06 7.12
C TRP A 72 -6.03 -18.04 6.43
N TYR A 73 -5.50 -18.98 5.63
CA TYR A 73 -6.36 -19.91 4.91
C TYR A 73 -7.07 -20.90 5.83
N ARG A 74 -6.39 -21.39 6.88
CA ARG A 74 -6.93 -22.46 7.71
C ARG A 74 -7.96 -21.97 8.71
N PHE A 75 -7.71 -20.84 9.38
CA PHE A 75 -8.51 -20.40 10.52
C PHE A 75 -9.35 -19.15 10.25
N VAL A 76 -8.88 -18.24 9.40
CA VAL A 76 -9.65 -17.04 9.01
C VAL A 76 -10.63 -17.39 7.90
N MET A 77 -10.15 -17.86 6.75
CA MET A 77 -11.01 -18.16 5.59
C MET A 77 -11.78 -19.47 5.74
N GLY A 78 -11.08 -20.56 6.11
CA GLY A 78 -11.67 -21.91 6.13
C GLY A 78 -12.68 -22.10 7.26
N ARG A 79 -12.28 -21.87 8.51
CA ARG A 79 -13.14 -22.07 9.68
C ARG A 79 -13.90 -20.82 10.15
N LYS A 80 -13.46 -19.63 9.75
CA LYS A 80 -14.02 -18.35 10.22
C LYS A 80 -14.07 -18.24 11.75
N VAL A 81 -13.07 -18.81 12.42
CA VAL A 81 -12.94 -18.80 13.90
C VAL A 81 -12.06 -17.67 14.41
N LEU A 82 -11.27 -17.06 13.53
CA LEU A 82 -10.38 -15.94 13.87
C LEU A 82 -10.94 -14.65 13.28
N MET A 83 -11.48 -13.80 14.14
CA MET A 83 -11.74 -12.40 13.80
C MET A 83 -10.46 -11.58 13.98
N VAL A 84 -9.81 -11.23 12.88
CA VAL A 84 -8.54 -10.49 12.91
C VAL A 84 -8.79 -8.99 13.02
N LYS A 85 -8.19 -8.33 14.00
CA LYS A 85 -8.33 -6.87 14.23
C LYS A 85 -7.78 -6.04 13.05
N PRO A 86 -8.29 -4.82 12.79
CA PRO A 86 -7.87 -3.97 11.67
C PRO A 86 -6.35 -3.74 11.54
N SER A 87 -5.66 -3.43 12.63
CA SER A 87 -4.20 -3.23 12.62
C SER A 87 -3.44 -4.49 12.23
N MET A 88 -3.93 -5.66 12.66
CA MET A 88 -3.34 -6.95 12.30
C MET A 88 -3.63 -7.31 10.83
N LEU A 89 -4.81 -6.94 10.29
CA LEU A 89 -5.11 -7.11 8.87
C LEU A 89 -4.14 -6.31 7.98
N CYS A 90 -3.81 -5.08 8.37
CA CYS A 90 -2.80 -4.28 7.68
C CYS A 90 -1.44 -4.99 7.69
N GLY A 91 -1.03 -5.54 8.84
CA GLY A 91 0.20 -6.32 8.95
C GLY A 91 0.19 -7.60 8.08
N VAL A 92 -0.91 -8.36 8.09
CA VAL A 92 -1.08 -9.53 7.20
C VAL A 92 -0.98 -9.12 5.73
N GLY A 93 -1.66 -8.03 5.36
CA GLY A 93 -1.61 -7.47 4.01
C GLY A 93 -0.20 -7.06 3.59
N ALA A 94 0.55 -6.39 4.46
CA ALA A 94 1.92 -5.98 4.20
C ALA A 94 2.88 -7.19 4.05
N VAL A 95 2.75 -8.20 4.92
CA VAL A 95 3.52 -9.45 4.79
C VAL A 95 3.16 -10.17 3.49
N ALA A 96 1.87 -10.19 3.10
CA ALA A 96 1.44 -10.81 1.87
C ALA A 96 1.94 -10.07 0.61
N LEU A 97 1.88 -8.74 0.60
CA LEU A 97 2.44 -7.89 -0.45
C LEU A 97 3.93 -8.20 -0.67
N ASN A 98 4.70 -8.27 0.40
CA ASN A 98 6.14 -8.52 0.32
C ASN A 98 6.48 -9.98 0.06
N GLY A 99 5.68 -10.91 0.59
CA GLY A 99 5.82 -12.37 0.45
C GLY A 99 5.26 -12.97 -0.85
N ASN A 100 4.90 -12.13 -1.84
CA ASN A 100 4.34 -12.55 -3.13
C ASN A 100 3.07 -13.41 -3.00
N LYS A 101 2.15 -13.01 -2.11
CA LYS A 101 0.85 -13.65 -1.90
C LYS A 101 -0.28 -12.74 -2.42
N PRO A 102 -0.47 -12.61 -3.75
CA PRO A 102 -1.35 -11.60 -4.33
C PRO A 102 -2.84 -11.78 -4.01
N PHE A 103 -3.25 -12.98 -3.60
CA PHE A 103 -4.63 -13.31 -3.27
C PHE A 103 -5.06 -12.89 -1.87
N ILE A 104 -4.12 -12.67 -0.95
CA ILE A 104 -4.43 -12.30 0.44
C ILE A 104 -4.89 -10.83 0.54
N PRO A 105 -4.26 -9.84 -0.14
CA PRO A 105 -4.69 -8.44 -0.06
C PRO A 105 -6.18 -8.17 -0.37
N PRO A 106 -6.78 -8.74 -1.44
CA PRO A 106 -8.22 -8.61 -1.64
C PRO A 106 -9.04 -9.27 -0.51
N GLN A 107 -8.57 -10.41 0.02
CA GLN A 107 -9.26 -11.14 1.09
C GLN A 107 -9.24 -10.38 2.42
N VAL A 108 -8.13 -9.71 2.77
CA VAL A 108 -8.05 -8.89 3.99
C VAL A 108 -8.98 -7.68 3.90
N CYS A 109 -9.13 -7.06 2.71
CA CYS A 109 -10.11 -6.00 2.49
C CYS A 109 -11.53 -6.52 2.69
N THR A 110 -11.90 -7.66 2.07
CA THR A 110 -13.22 -8.27 2.25
C THR A 110 -13.48 -8.63 3.71
N HIS A 111 -12.48 -9.16 4.43
CA HIS A 111 -12.60 -9.44 5.85
C HIS A 111 -12.84 -8.15 6.64
N PHE A 112 -12.09 -7.09 6.38
CA PHE A 112 -12.27 -5.80 7.02
C PHE A 112 -13.68 -5.25 6.83
N GLU A 113 -14.17 -5.19 5.58
CA GLU A 113 -15.52 -4.67 5.29
C GLU A 113 -16.61 -5.49 5.98
N ASN A 114 -16.49 -6.82 5.99
CA ASN A 114 -17.50 -7.70 6.60
C ASN A 114 -17.61 -7.57 8.13
N PHE A 115 -16.53 -7.19 8.81
CA PHE A 115 -16.49 -7.18 10.29
C PHE A 115 -16.38 -5.78 10.90
N PHE A 116 -15.80 -4.83 10.17
CA PHE A 116 -15.46 -3.49 10.65
C PHE A 116 -15.91 -2.37 9.69
N GLY A 117 -16.55 -2.71 8.56
CA GLY A 117 -16.90 -1.74 7.51
C GLY A 117 -17.87 -0.64 7.94
N GLU A 118 -18.62 -0.84 9.03
CA GLU A 118 -19.55 0.16 9.58
C GLU A 118 -19.02 0.82 10.87
N GLU A 119 -17.83 0.41 11.35
CA GLU A 119 -17.25 0.96 12.57
C GLU A 119 -16.69 2.37 12.32
N SER A 120 -16.92 3.29 13.25
CA SER A 120 -16.33 4.63 13.20
C SER A 120 -14.89 4.62 13.67
N GLY A 121 -14.01 5.38 13.02
CA GLY A 121 -12.62 5.56 13.46
C GLY A 121 -11.64 4.47 12.99
N VAL A 122 -12.04 3.66 12.00
CA VAL A 122 -11.17 2.65 11.36
C VAL A 122 -10.70 3.04 9.95
N ASP A 123 -10.93 4.29 9.55
CA ASP A 123 -10.63 4.79 8.20
C ASP A 123 -9.15 4.70 7.84
N GLU A 124 -8.24 4.93 8.79
CA GLU A 124 -6.81 4.77 8.57
C GLU A 124 -6.46 3.35 8.14
N TYR A 125 -7.04 2.34 8.80
CA TYR A 125 -6.82 0.94 8.45
C TYR A 125 -7.47 0.59 7.11
N ARG A 126 -8.67 1.13 6.82
CA ARG A 126 -9.32 0.96 5.52
C ARG A 126 -8.43 1.47 4.40
N ASN A 127 -7.92 2.70 4.54
CA ASN A 127 -7.06 3.34 3.55
C ASN A 127 -5.76 2.56 3.34
N GLU A 128 -5.14 2.09 4.42
CA GLU A 128 -3.92 1.27 4.35
C GLU A 128 -4.18 -0.08 3.66
N LEU A 129 -5.32 -0.73 3.92
CA LEU A 129 -5.70 -1.97 3.24
C LEU A 129 -5.94 -1.76 1.74
N LEU A 130 -6.60 -0.67 1.35
CA LEU A 130 -6.79 -0.31 -0.06
C LEU A 130 -5.45 -0.03 -0.75
N ARG A 131 -4.54 0.70 -0.10
CA ARG A 131 -3.17 0.90 -0.57
C ARG A 131 -2.47 -0.44 -0.82
N ILE A 132 -2.49 -1.35 0.15
CA ILE A 132 -1.89 -2.68 0.04
C ILE A 132 -2.52 -3.49 -1.12
N LYS A 133 -3.85 -3.42 -1.29
CA LYS A 133 -4.58 -4.09 -2.38
C LYS A 133 -4.10 -3.61 -3.74
N VAL A 134 -4.05 -2.29 -3.97
CA VAL A 134 -3.60 -1.69 -5.23
C VAL A 134 -2.12 -1.99 -5.50
N GLU A 135 -1.26 -1.85 -4.49
CA GLU A 135 0.17 -2.15 -4.64
C GLU A 135 0.44 -3.63 -4.91
N SER A 136 -0.33 -4.52 -4.29
CA SER A 136 -0.26 -5.97 -4.57
C SER A 136 -0.67 -6.28 -6.00
N PHE A 137 -1.72 -5.63 -6.50
CA PHE A 137 -2.12 -5.74 -7.90
C PHE A 137 -1.01 -5.23 -8.84
N ALA A 138 -0.47 -4.04 -8.58
CA ALA A 138 0.59 -3.43 -9.39
C ALA A 138 1.86 -4.31 -9.44
N LYS A 139 2.27 -4.86 -8.30
CA LYS A 139 3.41 -5.78 -8.15
C LYS A 139 3.19 -7.10 -8.89
N SER A 140 2.06 -7.75 -8.67
CA SER A 140 1.80 -9.10 -9.18
C SER A 140 1.54 -9.15 -10.68
N THR A 141 0.97 -8.08 -11.24
CA THR A 141 0.70 -7.99 -12.67
C THR A 141 1.92 -7.53 -13.47
N SER A 142 2.86 -6.79 -12.86
CA SER A 142 4.11 -6.35 -13.51
C SER A 142 3.85 -5.85 -14.94
N CYS A 143 4.55 -6.36 -15.96
CA CYS A 143 4.38 -5.94 -17.36
C CYS A 143 3.17 -6.54 -18.08
N LYS A 144 2.39 -7.44 -17.45
CA LYS A 144 1.23 -8.09 -18.08
C LYS A 144 0.03 -7.17 -18.23
N VAL A 145 -0.03 -6.12 -17.40
CA VAL A 145 -1.11 -5.15 -17.36
C VAL A 145 -0.50 -3.76 -17.56
N SER A 146 -1.11 -2.96 -18.44
CA SER A 146 -0.62 -1.61 -18.74
C SER A 146 -0.75 -0.69 -17.52
N PHE A 147 0.09 0.36 -17.47
CA PHE A 147 -0.04 1.38 -16.43
C PHE A 147 -1.44 1.99 -16.39
N ARG A 148 -2.04 2.25 -17.56
CA ARG A 148 -3.40 2.82 -17.66
C ARG A 148 -4.44 1.99 -16.91
N GLU A 149 -4.40 0.66 -17.01
CA GLU A 149 -5.35 -0.20 -16.30
C GLU A 149 -5.07 -0.23 -14.79
N LYS A 150 -3.79 -0.20 -14.38
CA LYS A 150 -3.42 -0.09 -12.96
C LYS A 150 -3.86 1.25 -12.36
N TRP A 151 -3.70 2.34 -13.11
CA TRP A 151 -4.15 3.66 -12.73
C TRP A 151 -5.67 3.72 -12.60
N LYS A 152 -6.39 3.11 -13.53
CA LYS A 152 -7.84 2.94 -13.43
C LYS A 152 -8.25 2.21 -12.15
N ILE A 153 -7.59 1.11 -11.80
CA ILE A 153 -7.86 0.38 -10.55
C ILE A 153 -7.55 1.25 -9.33
N PHE A 154 -6.47 2.04 -9.35
CA PHE A 154 -6.20 3.02 -8.30
C PHE A 154 -7.36 4.02 -8.14
N LEU A 155 -7.89 4.54 -9.24
CA LEU A 155 -9.02 5.48 -9.18
C LEU A 155 -10.30 4.81 -8.64
N GLU A 156 -10.60 3.59 -9.08
CA GLU A 156 -11.78 2.84 -8.66
C GLU A 156 -11.71 2.42 -7.18
N ASP A 157 -10.56 1.91 -6.73
CA ASP A 157 -10.41 1.32 -5.41
C ASP A 157 -9.97 2.32 -4.33
N ILE A 158 -9.31 3.44 -4.70
CA ILE A 158 -8.79 4.43 -3.76
C ILE A 158 -9.46 5.78 -3.97
N ASP A 159 -9.25 6.45 -5.12
CA ASP A 159 -9.71 7.83 -5.34
C ASP A 159 -11.20 8.03 -5.09
N ASN A 160 -12.03 7.11 -5.59
CA ASN A 160 -13.49 7.16 -5.44
C ASN A 160 -14.02 6.71 -4.08
N VAL A 161 -13.15 6.14 -3.22
CA VAL A 161 -13.53 5.51 -1.96
C VAL A 161 -13.08 6.35 -0.76
N VAL A 162 -11.86 6.91 -0.83
CA VAL A 162 -11.30 7.71 0.27
C VAL A 162 -11.90 9.10 0.31
N GLN A 163 -11.76 9.79 1.45
CA GLN A 163 -12.20 11.17 1.57
C GLN A 163 -11.47 12.07 0.54
N PRO A 164 -12.13 13.07 -0.07
CA PRO A 164 -11.54 13.90 -1.13
C PRO A 164 -10.27 14.67 -0.74
N ASN A 165 -10.07 14.90 0.56
CA ASN A 165 -8.94 15.58 1.16
C ASN A 165 -7.92 14.62 1.80
N CYS A 166 -8.11 13.30 1.66
CA CYS A 166 -7.13 12.33 2.12
C CYS A 166 -5.81 12.55 1.38
N GLU A 167 -4.73 12.71 2.13
CA GLU A 167 -3.41 12.91 1.55
C GLU A 167 -2.88 11.59 0.98
N ILE A 168 -2.49 11.58 -0.30
CA ILE A 168 -1.97 10.40 -0.98
C ILE A 168 -0.58 10.72 -1.52
N ARG A 169 0.46 10.03 -1.03
CA ARG A 169 1.85 10.32 -1.39
C ARG A 169 2.45 9.22 -2.24
N VAL A 170 3.35 9.61 -3.14
CA VAL A 170 4.02 8.70 -4.09
C VAL A 170 4.80 7.60 -3.40
N ARG A 171 5.42 7.91 -2.27
CA ARG A 171 6.23 6.98 -1.48
C ARG A 171 5.43 5.76 -0.99
N ASP A 172 4.11 5.90 -0.90
CA ASP A 172 3.19 4.87 -0.43
C ASP A 172 2.85 3.86 -1.56
N PHE A 173 3.20 4.20 -2.81
CA PHE A 173 2.90 3.45 -4.04
C PHE A 173 4.15 3.12 -4.90
N PRO A 174 5.19 2.47 -4.35
CA PRO A 174 6.41 2.16 -5.09
C PRO A 174 6.19 1.26 -6.32
N TYR A 175 5.34 0.24 -6.24
CA TYR A 175 5.13 -0.70 -7.35
C TYR A 175 4.26 -0.10 -8.46
N LEU A 176 3.25 0.69 -8.10
CA LEU A 176 2.49 1.47 -9.07
C LEU A 176 3.39 2.49 -9.79
N THR A 177 4.23 3.21 -9.04
CA THR A 177 5.22 4.15 -9.61
C THR A 177 6.19 3.44 -10.55
N GLN A 178 6.71 2.28 -10.16
CA GLN A 178 7.61 1.48 -11.00
C GLN A 178 6.92 1.01 -12.28
N SER A 179 5.62 0.74 -12.26
CA SER A 179 4.90 0.30 -13.46
C SER A 179 4.81 1.36 -14.58
N LEU A 180 5.19 2.60 -14.29
CA LEU A 180 5.28 3.71 -15.24
C LEU A 180 6.63 3.78 -15.97
N GLU A 181 7.62 2.94 -15.63
CA GLU A 181 9.00 3.01 -16.14
C GLU A 181 9.12 2.89 -17.68
N HIS A 182 8.09 2.35 -18.33
CA HIS A 182 8.02 2.17 -19.78
C HIS A 182 6.86 2.95 -20.43
N ALA A 183 6.21 3.85 -19.69
CA ALA A 183 5.21 4.73 -20.28
C ALA A 183 5.85 5.69 -21.27
N ASP A 184 5.21 5.89 -22.42
CA ASP A 184 5.60 6.92 -23.36
C ASP A 184 5.10 8.30 -22.92
N ARG A 185 5.64 9.35 -23.55
CA ARG A 185 5.30 10.74 -23.22
C ARG A 185 3.84 11.05 -23.53
N GLU A 186 3.33 10.51 -24.63
CA GLU A 186 1.96 10.70 -25.09
C GLU A 186 0.95 10.14 -24.08
N LEU A 187 1.19 8.96 -23.51
CA LEU A 187 0.34 8.39 -22.46
C LEU A 187 0.32 9.28 -21.22
N LEU A 188 1.46 9.85 -20.81
CA LEU A 188 1.54 10.73 -19.65
C LEU A 188 0.76 12.03 -19.87
N GLU A 189 0.95 12.67 -21.02
CA GLU A 189 0.21 13.88 -21.40
C GLU A 189 -1.30 13.58 -21.52
N GLN A 190 -1.68 12.42 -22.06
CA GLN A 190 -3.08 12.00 -22.08
C GLN A 190 -3.66 11.83 -20.67
N LEU A 191 -2.97 11.11 -19.78
CA LEU A 191 -3.49 10.83 -18.45
C LEU A 191 -3.54 12.08 -17.54
N LEU A 192 -2.65 13.04 -17.74
CA LEU A 192 -2.54 14.25 -16.92
C LEU A 192 -3.47 15.39 -17.36
N PHE A 193 -3.71 15.53 -18.68
CA PHE A 193 -4.41 16.70 -19.22
C PHE A 193 -5.76 16.40 -19.87
N HIS A 194 -6.02 15.15 -20.25
CA HIS A 194 -7.28 14.80 -20.90
C HIS A 194 -8.27 14.18 -19.91
N GLU A 195 -9.55 14.41 -20.15
CA GLU A 195 -10.61 13.78 -19.38
C GLU A 195 -10.52 12.26 -19.52
N ASN A 196 -10.14 11.60 -18.43
CA ASN A 196 -10.18 10.16 -18.34
C ASN A 196 -11.63 9.69 -18.20
N LYS A 197 -11.91 8.43 -18.56
CA LYS A 197 -13.24 7.82 -18.41
C LYS A 197 -13.74 7.79 -16.96
N ILE A 198 -12.82 7.91 -16.00
CA ILE A 198 -13.11 7.91 -14.56
C ILE A 198 -12.75 9.30 -14.06
N SER A 199 -13.73 9.96 -13.42
CA SER A 199 -13.55 11.24 -12.77
C SER A 199 -12.59 11.12 -11.59
N ILE A 200 -11.74 12.14 -11.42
CA ILE A 200 -10.83 12.23 -10.27
C ILE A 200 -11.52 13.06 -9.20
N HIS A 201 -11.70 12.49 -8.02
CA HIS A 201 -12.40 13.09 -6.89
C HIS A 201 -11.45 13.58 -5.79
N ASN A 202 -10.33 12.89 -5.56
CA ASN A 202 -9.36 13.29 -4.55
C ASN A 202 -8.36 14.31 -5.11
N SER A 203 -8.11 15.37 -4.35
CA SER A 203 -7.23 16.48 -4.77
C SER A 203 -5.76 16.09 -4.91
N SER A 204 -5.33 14.99 -4.28
CA SER A 204 -3.96 14.47 -4.31
C SER A 204 -3.71 13.46 -5.44
N SER A 205 -4.74 12.89 -6.07
CA SER A 205 -4.58 11.83 -7.07
C SER A 205 -3.90 12.30 -8.36
N LEU A 206 -4.27 13.47 -8.88
CA LEU A 206 -3.64 13.98 -10.10
C LEU A 206 -2.19 14.49 -9.84
N PRO A 207 -1.90 15.20 -8.74
CA PRO A 207 -0.53 15.49 -8.32
C PRO A 207 0.31 14.23 -8.07
N LEU A 208 -0.28 13.16 -7.52
CA LEU A 208 0.36 11.86 -7.37
C LEU A 208 0.84 11.31 -8.72
N LEU A 209 -0.03 11.32 -9.74
CA LEU A 209 0.33 10.87 -11.09
C LEU A 209 1.47 11.70 -11.69
N LEU A 210 1.42 13.03 -11.54
CA LEU A 210 2.51 13.91 -11.97
C LEU A 210 3.81 13.51 -11.27
N ASN A 211 3.78 13.34 -9.95
CA ASN A 211 4.97 13.01 -9.20
C ASN A 211 5.53 11.63 -9.59
N MET A 212 4.68 10.64 -9.85
CA MET A 212 5.09 9.35 -10.40
C MET A 212 5.83 9.52 -11.74
N ALA A 213 5.32 10.38 -12.63
CA ALA A 213 5.96 10.68 -13.91
C ALA A 213 7.31 11.38 -13.72
N LEU A 214 7.39 12.40 -12.86
CA LEU A 214 8.62 13.14 -12.59
C LEU A 214 9.74 12.26 -12.02
N LEU A 215 9.41 11.16 -11.34
CA LEU A 215 10.37 10.21 -10.80
C LEU A 215 10.96 9.25 -11.85
N GLN A 216 10.37 9.14 -13.06
CA GLN A 216 10.82 8.15 -14.03
C GLN A 216 12.20 8.50 -14.59
N PRO A 217 13.20 7.60 -14.56
CA PRO A 217 14.56 7.91 -14.97
C PRO A 217 14.71 8.07 -16.49
N LYS A 218 13.84 7.48 -17.30
CA LYS A 218 13.91 7.52 -18.78
C LYS A 218 13.36 8.82 -19.39
N LEU A 219 12.64 9.62 -18.61
CA LEU A 219 12.14 10.92 -19.05
C LEU A 219 13.23 11.97 -18.88
N ASP A 220 13.49 12.73 -19.93
CA ASP A 220 14.49 13.80 -19.87
C ASP A 220 14.04 14.97 -18.99
N ALA A 221 15.02 15.72 -18.49
CA ALA A 221 14.79 16.84 -17.58
C ALA A 221 13.93 17.95 -18.21
N ASP A 222 14.12 18.24 -19.50
CA ASP A 222 13.36 19.30 -20.18
C ASP A 222 11.88 18.92 -20.31
N PHE A 223 11.60 17.67 -20.65
CA PHE A 223 10.24 17.13 -20.64
C PHE A 223 9.60 17.22 -19.26
N LYS A 224 10.32 16.82 -18.19
CA LYS A 224 9.80 16.89 -16.81
C LYS A 224 9.46 18.32 -16.39
N ILE A 225 10.34 19.29 -16.70
CA ILE A 225 10.08 20.71 -16.40
C ILE A 225 8.87 21.21 -17.18
N ARG A 226 8.81 20.94 -18.49
CA ARG A 226 7.67 21.34 -19.34
C ARG A 226 6.36 20.77 -18.81
N LEU A 227 6.34 19.47 -18.51
CA LEU A 227 5.18 18.75 -17.99
C LEU A 227 4.68 19.39 -16.68
N PHE A 228 5.59 19.68 -15.75
CA PHE A 228 5.25 20.37 -14.52
C PHE A 228 4.68 21.78 -14.74
N CYS A 229 5.32 22.59 -15.59
CA CYS A 229 4.85 23.95 -15.86
C CYS A 229 3.44 23.95 -16.45
N GLU A 230 3.21 23.14 -17.48
CA GLU A 230 1.91 23.00 -18.14
C GLU A 230 0.83 22.46 -17.18
N PHE A 231 1.20 21.50 -16.33
CA PHE A 231 0.32 20.96 -15.29
C PHE A 231 -0.09 22.03 -14.28
N ARG A 232 0.86 22.83 -13.81
CA ARG A 232 0.57 23.92 -12.88
C ARG A 232 -0.32 24.99 -13.51
N ASP A 233 -0.08 25.32 -14.78
CA ASP A 233 -0.86 26.35 -15.48
C ASP A 233 -2.31 25.91 -15.70
N THR A 234 -2.52 24.61 -15.91
CA THR A 234 -3.85 23.99 -16.06
C THR A 234 -4.58 23.84 -14.72
N HIS A 235 -3.88 23.43 -13.66
CA HIS A 235 -4.50 23.00 -12.39
C HIS A 235 -4.18 23.87 -11.17
N LYS A 236 -4.10 25.19 -11.32
CA LYS A 236 -3.53 26.17 -10.36
C LYS A 236 -3.87 26.01 -8.86
N SER A 237 -4.97 25.37 -8.49
CA SER A 237 -5.42 25.20 -7.11
C SER A 237 -4.85 23.97 -6.38
N LEU A 238 -4.10 23.11 -7.05
CA LEU A 238 -3.54 21.88 -6.45
C LEU A 238 -2.23 22.15 -5.70
N ASP A 239 -1.85 21.23 -4.82
CA ASP A 239 -0.54 21.28 -4.15
C ASP A 239 0.57 20.71 -5.04
N TYR A 240 1.73 21.39 -5.03
CA TYR A 240 2.89 21.11 -5.87
C TYR A 240 4.18 20.92 -5.07
N ASN A 241 4.13 20.95 -3.73
CA ASN A 241 5.32 20.88 -2.88
C ASN A 241 6.17 19.64 -3.19
N ASP A 242 5.55 18.47 -3.32
CA ASP A 242 6.26 17.24 -3.67
C ASP A 242 6.84 17.31 -5.10
N SER A 243 6.09 17.83 -6.07
CA SER A 243 6.54 17.97 -7.46
C SER A 243 7.78 18.85 -7.58
N ILE A 244 7.77 19.99 -6.89
CA ILE A 244 8.89 20.94 -6.85
C ILE A 244 10.11 20.28 -6.20
N SER A 245 9.92 19.58 -5.08
CA SER A 245 11.00 18.87 -4.38
C SER A 245 11.61 17.77 -5.25
N ILE A 246 10.78 17.01 -5.98
CA ILE A 246 11.23 15.97 -6.92
C ILE A 246 12.05 16.59 -8.05
N LEU A 247 11.58 17.69 -8.66
CA LEU A 247 12.30 18.35 -9.74
C LEU A 247 13.67 18.85 -9.31
N PHE A 248 13.78 19.57 -8.18
CA PHE A 248 15.09 20.02 -7.70
C PHE A 248 16.02 18.86 -7.38
N ARG A 249 15.49 17.73 -6.88
CA ARG A 249 16.28 16.52 -6.67
C ARG A 249 16.78 15.92 -7.99
N VAL A 250 15.93 15.88 -9.02
CA VAL A 250 16.30 15.38 -10.37
C VAL A 250 17.32 16.31 -11.04
N LEU A 251 17.24 17.61 -10.78
CA LEU A 251 18.10 18.65 -11.37
C LEU A 251 19.34 18.97 -10.52
N ARG A 252 19.68 18.18 -9.51
CA ARG A 252 20.72 18.48 -8.50
C ARG A 252 22.13 18.72 -9.06
N SER A 253 22.36 18.38 -10.33
CA SER A 253 23.65 18.59 -11.02
C SER A 253 23.55 19.51 -12.23
N ASP A 254 22.41 20.17 -12.41
CA ASP A 254 22.12 21.03 -13.55
C ASP A 254 21.75 22.43 -13.10
N VAL A 255 22.78 23.27 -12.91
CA VAL A 255 22.61 24.66 -12.47
C VAL A 255 21.76 25.47 -13.44
N TYR A 256 21.88 25.24 -14.76
CA TYR A 256 21.13 26.01 -15.75
C TYR A 256 19.63 25.73 -15.64
N ARG A 257 19.23 24.45 -15.65
CA ARG A 257 17.82 24.05 -15.58
C ARG A 257 17.21 24.32 -14.21
N SER A 258 17.95 24.09 -13.13
CA SER A 258 17.50 24.40 -11.77
C SER A 258 17.28 25.90 -11.55
N THR A 259 18.16 26.77 -12.08
CA THR A 259 17.97 28.23 -12.05
C THR A 259 16.75 28.65 -12.86
N LYS A 260 16.54 28.07 -14.05
CA LYS A 260 15.35 28.34 -14.86
C LYS A 260 14.05 27.93 -14.16
N LEU A 261 14.05 26.78 -13.48
CA LEU A 261 12.92 26.36 -12.66
C LEU A 261 12.69 27.33 -11.50
N MET A 262 13.74 27.77 -10.80
CA MET A 262 13.63 28.75 -9.71
C MET A 262 13.03 30.08 -10.17
N GLN A 263 13.45 30.58 -11.34
CA GLN A 263 12.86 31.77 -11.95
C GLN A 263 11.37 31.57 -12.24
N TYR A 264 10.99 30.41 -12.80
CA TYR A 264 9.59 30.08 -13.04
C TYR A 264 8.77 30.06 -11.75
N LEU A 265 9.26 29.44 -10.68
CA LEU A 265 8.58 29.40 -9.39
C LEU A 265 8.39 30.80 -8.79
N THR A 266 9.43 31.63 -8.88
CA THR A 266 9.42 33.02 -8.38
C THR A 266 8.41 33.87 -9.14
N ASN A 267 8.42 33.81 -10.48
CA ASN A 267 7.48 34.56 -11.34
C ASN A 267 6.01 34.17 -11.09
N ASN A 268 5.79 32.96 -10.58
CA ASN A 268 4.48 32.39 -10.34
C ASN A 268 4.08 32.38 -8.86
N CYS A 269 4.86 33.06 -8.00
CA CYS A 269 4.64 33.16 -6.55
C CYS A 269 4.51 31.79 -5.85
N LEU A 270 5.24 30.78 -6.33
CA LEU A 270 5.26 29.44 -5.72
C LEU A 270 6.34 29.36 -4.66
N THR A 271 5.99 28.87 -3.48
CA THR A 271 6.95 28.66 -2.39
C THR A 271 7.81 27.45 -2.67
N VAL A 272 9.12 27.58 -2.48
CA VAL A 272 10.05 26.46 -2.60
C VAL A 272 10.05 25.68 -1.28
N PRO A 273 9.72 24.39 -1.29
CA PRO A 273 9.76 23.57 -0.08
C PRO A 273 11.18 23.41 0.45
N PRO A 274 11.37 23.19 1.78
CA PRO A 274 12.71 23.08 2.39
C PRO A 274 13.63 22.04 1.73
N LEU A 275 13.08 20.89 1.33
CA LEU A 275 13.84 19.85 0.64
C LEU A 275 14.29 20.28 -0.76
N GLY A 276 13.42 20.98 -1.50
CA GLY A 276 13.75 21.57 -2.79
C GLY A 276 14.83 22.64 -2.67
N ALA A 277 14.70 23.53 -1.68
CA ALA A 277 15.69 24.57 -1.40
C ALA A 277 17.06 23.98 -1.07
N LYS A 278 17.12 22.95 -0.22
CA LYS A 278 18.37 22.24 0.07
C LYS A 278 19.00 21.65 -1.20
N CYS A 279 18.22 20.96 -2.03
CA CYS A 279 18.75 20.39 -3.26
C CYS A 279 19.27 21.47 -4.22
N PHE A 280 18.59 22.61 -4.30
CA PHE A 280 19.02 23.75 -5.12
C PHE A 280 20.35 24.33 -4.61
N LEU A 281 20.50 24.56 -3.31
CA LEU A 281 21.75 25.07 -2.71
C LEU A 281 22.92 24.11 -2.91
N ASP A 282 22.69 22.81 -2.72
CA ASP A 282 23.71 21.79 -3.00
C ASP A 282 24.16 21.82 -4.49
N THR A 283 23.28 22.22 -5.40
CA THR A 283 23.59 22.32 -6.84
C THR A 283 24.49 23.52 -7.14
N THR A 284 24.31 24.63 -6.42
CA THR A 284 25.12 25.85 -6.57
C THR A 284 26.47 25.73 -5.88
N ASP A 285 26.54 25.03 -4.75
CA ASP A 285 27.79 24.85 -3.99
C ASP A 285 28.75 23.86 -4.67
N ALA A 286 28.24 22.91 -5.46
CA ALA A 286 29.06 21.94 -6.20
C ALA A 286 29.86 22.54 -7.38
N GLN A 287 29.70 23.84 -7.66
CA GLN A 287 30.45 24.56 -8.70
C GLN A 287 31.52 25.52 -8.16
N ILE A 288 31.74 25.56 -6.83
CA ILE A 288 32.79 26.37 -6.16
C ILE A 288 33.99 25.47 -5.80
#